data_AF-A0A0G3BRU7-F1
#
_entry.id   AF-A0A0G3BRU7-F1
#
_cell.length_a   1.000
_cell.length_b   1.000
_cell.length_c   1.000
_cell.angle_alpha   90.00
_cell.angle_beta   90.00
_cell.angle_gamma   90.00
#
_symmetry.space_group_name_H-M   'P 1'
#
loop_
_entity.id
_entity.type
_entity.pdbx_description
1 polymer ?
#
loop_
_entity_poly.entity_id
_entity_poly.type
_entity_poly.pdbx_seq_one_letter_code
_entity_poly.pdbx_strand_id
1 'polypeptide(L)'
;MIEASSMKALRHTDCLHATAALELVPNIGPALAADLQLIGVHAPRDLVGRDAFVLYQELCAKTGHRHDPCVLDSFMAAVDFMRGAPAAPWWHYTAQRKLLYGQAHTDDPGADAAHLRSRPGGSARGAARS
;
A
#
# COMPACT_ATOMS: atom_id res chain seq x y z
N MET A 1 -27.44 -2.30 -19.86
CA MET A 1 -25.97 -2.08 -19.94
C MET A 1 -25.50 -2.00 -18.50
N ILE A 2 -24.82 -3.03 -18.00
CA ILE A 2 -24.50 -3.15 -16.58
C ILE A 2 -23.32 -2.22 -16.28
N GLU A 3 -23.54 -1.25 -15.38
CA GLU A 3 -22.55 -0.32 -14.84
C GLU A 3 -21.39 -1.09 -14.21
N ALA A 4 -20.16 -0.78 -14.63
CA ALA A 4 -18.93 -1.18 -13.95
C ALA A 4 -18.81 -0.37 -12.65
N SER A 5 -19.61 -0.72 -11.63
CA SER A 5 -19.37 -0.27 -10.27
C SER A 5 -18.03 -0.88 -9.83
N SER A 6 -17.09 -0.07 -9.34
CA SER A 6 -15.79 -0.49 -8.79
C SER A 6 -15.95 -1.62 -7.77
N MET A 7 -15.92 -2.88 -8.20
CA MET A 7 -16.10 -4.03 -7.32
C MET A 7 -14.80 -4.31 -6.57
N LYS A 8 -14.55 -3.55 -5.50
CA LYS A 8 -13.66 -4.03 -4.44
C LYS A 8 -14.31 -5.24 -3.78
N ALA A 9 -13.51 -6.25 -3.46
CA ALA A 9 -14.02 -7.46 -2.85
C ALA A 9 -14.64 -7.16 -1.48
N LEU A 10 -15.79 -7.79 -1.24
CA LEU A 10 -16.49 -7.71 0.04
C LEU A 10 -16.05 -8.86 0.96
N ARG A 11 -15.58 -9.97 0.39
CA ARG A 11 -15.06 -11.14 1.10
C ARG A 11 -13.74 -11.59 0.48
N HIS A 12 -12.83 -12.10 1.30
CA HIS A 12 -11.52 -12.58 0.82
C HIS A 12 -11.63 -13.70 -0.23
N THR A 13 -12.66 -14.54 -0.13
CA THR A 13 -12.97 -15.61 -1.09
C THR A 13 -13.17 -15.11 -2.51
N ASP A 14 -13.61 -13.86 -2.66
CA ASP A 14 -13.83 -13.22 -3.97
C ASP A 14 -12.49 -12.93 -4.66
N CYS A 15 -11.39 -12.82 -3.89
CA CYS A 15 -10.03 -12.60 -4.39
C CYS A 15 -9.19 -13.88 -4.51
N LEU A 16 -9.52 -14.95 -3.80
CA LEU A 16 -8.66 -16.15 -3.70
C LEU A 16 -8.38 -16.81 -5.06
N HIS A 17 -9.34 -16.77 -5.99
CA HIS A 17 -9.20 -17.32 -7.34
C HIS A 17 -8.74 -16.28 -8.37
N ALA A 18 -8.61 -15.01 -7.99
CA ALA A 18 -8.12 -13.97 -8.89
C ALA A 18 -6.63 -14.19 -9.16
N THR A 19 -6.26 -14.35 -10.42
CA THR A 19 -4.90 -14.74 -10.82
C THR A 19 -3.91 -13.58 -10.89
N ALA A 20 -4.38 -12.31 -10.90
CA ALA A 20 -3.50 -11.14 -11.00
C ALA A 20 -4.05 -9.82 -10.41
N ALA A 21 -5.35 -9.71 -10.16
CA ALA A 21 -5.97 -8.42 -9.84
C ALA A 21 -5.83 -8.06 -8.34
N LEU A 22 -4.66 -7.59 -7.92
CA LEU A 22 -4.40 -7.08 -6.57
C LEU A 22 -5.32 -5.91 -6.18
N GLU A 23 -5.78 -5.13 -7.16
CA GLU A 23 -6.71 -4.01 -6.97
C GLU A 23 -8.11 -4.43 -6.47
N LEU A 24 -8.44 -5.73 -6.54
CA LEU A 24 -9.65 -6.26 -5.90
C LEU A 24 -9.54 -6.28 -4.38
N VAL A 25 -8.33 -6.30 -3.83
CA VAL A 25 -8.08 -6.28 -2.39
C VAL A 25 -8.40 -4.89 -1.84
N PRO A 26 -9.21 -4.78 -0.77
CA PRO A 26 -9.48 -3.50 -0.12
C PRO A 26 -8.18 -2.75 0.23
N ASN A 27 -8.22 -1.42 0.10
CA ASN A 27 -7.09 -0.52 0.31
C ASN A 27 -5.95 -0.59 -0.73
N ILE A 28 -5.97 -1.56 -1.66
CA ILE A 28 -4.97 -1.64 -2.74
C ILE A 28 -5.52 -0.94 -3.99
N GLY A 29 -4.87 0.15 -4.38
CA GLY A 29 -5.06 0.80 -5.68
C GLY A 29 -3.91 0.48 -6.64
N PRO A 30 -3.95 0.98 -7.90
CA PRO A 30 -2.95 0.66 -8.92
C PRO A 30 -1.49 0.91 -8.49
N ALA A 31 -1.24 1.98 -7.74
CA ALA A 31 0.10 2.29 -7.22
C ALA A 31 0.59 1.21 -6.24
N LEU A 32 -0.21 0.87 -5.23
CA LEU A 32 0.15 -0.17 -4.25
C LEU A 32 0.19 -1.56 -4.88
N ALA A 33 -0.62 -1.83 -5.91
CA ALA A 33 -0.54 -3.06 -6.67
C ALA A 33 0.81 -3.17 -7.40
N ALA A 34 1.29 -2.09 -8.02
CA ALA A 34 2.61 -2.05 -8.64
C ALA A 34 3.74 -2.20 -7.61
N ASP A 35 3.61 -1.58 -6.44
CA ASP A 35 4.57 -1.71 -5.34
C ASP A 35 4.64 -3.16 -4.82
N LEU A 36 3.49 -3.82 -4.65
CA LEU A 36 3.41 -5.24 -4.27
C LEU A 36 4.05 -6.15 -5.33
N GLN A 37 3.79 -5.90 -6.60
CA GLN A 37 4.43 -6.63 -7.71
C GLN A 37 5.94 -6.44 -7.74
N LEU A 38 6.43 -5.24 -7.42
CA LEU A 38 7.85 -4.92 -7.35
C LEU A 38 8.59 -5.77 -6.29
N ILE A 39 7.91 -6.17 -5.23
CA ILE A 39 8.42 -7.04 -4.15
C ILE A 39 7.99 -8.50 -4.28
N GLY A 40 7.47 -8.90 -5.45
CA GLY A 40 7.18 -10.30 -5.77
C GLY A 40 5.83 -10.83 -5.28
N VAL A 41 4.88 -9.94 -4.95
CA VAL A 41 3.48 -10.29 -4.70
C VAL A 41 2.70 -10.03 -5.98
N HIS A 42 2.23 -11.07 -6.66
CA HIS A 42 1.63 -10.95 -7.99
C HIS A 42 0.11 -11.16 -8.00
N ALA A 43 -0.42 -11.86 -7.00
CA ALA A 43 -1.85 -12.14 -6.85
C ALA A 43 -2.31 -11.96 -5.40
N PRO A 44 -3.61 -11.72 -5.14
CA PRO A 44 -4.14 -11.57 -3.78
C PRO A 44 -3.79 -12.72 -2.84
N ARG A 45 -3.84 -13.96 -3.35
CA ARG A 45 -3.48 -15.16 -2.58
C ARG A 45 -2.04 -15.15 -2.06
N ASP A 46 -1.13 -14.43 -2.72
CA ASP A 46 0.28 -14.35 -2.31
C ASP A 46 0.46 -13.52 -1.04
N LEU A 47 -0.56 -12.76 -0.62
CA LEU A 47 -0.61 -12.06 0.67
C LEU A 47 -0.95 -13.00 1.84
N VAL A 48 -1.53 -14.17 1.57
CA VAL A 48 -1.86 -15.15 2.61
C VAL A 48 -0.56 -15.66 3.23
N GLY A 49 -0.43 -15.53 4.55
CA GLY A 49 0.76 -15.95 5.29
C GLY A 49 1.94 -14.97 5.24
N ARG A 50 1.86 -13.88 4.46
CA ARG A 50 2.84 -12.79 4.51
C ARG A 50 2.68 -11.95 5.78
N ASP A 51 3.74 -11.26 6.15
CA ASP A 51 3.76 -10.27 7.23
C ASP A 51 3.84 -8.86 6.64
N ALA A 52 2.93 -7.97 7.06
CA ALA A 52 2.84 -6.62 6.50
C ALA A 52 4.08 -5.75 6.77
N PHE A 53 4.76 -5.93 7.92
CA PHE A 53 5.98 -5.22 8.24
C PHE A 53 7.14 -5.69 7.37
N VAL A 54 7.20 -6.99 7.05
CA VAL A 54 8.19 -7.54 6.11
C VAL A 54 7.96 -6.97 4.72
N LEU A 55 6.72 -6.98 4.21
CA LEU A 55 6.38 -6.41 2.90
C LEU A 55 6.77 -4.92 2.80
N TYR A 56 6.49 -4.13 3.84
CA TYR A 56 6.86 -2.71 3.87
C TYR A 56 8.39 -2.50 3.89
N GLN A 57 9.12 -3.31 4.65
CA GLN A 57 10.58 -3.26 4.69
C GLN A 57 11.20 -3.68 3.35
N GLU A 58 10.69 -4.75 2.73
CA GLU A 58 11.10 -5.18 1.39
C GLU A 58 10.88 -4.06 0.38
N LEU A 59 9.73 -3.36 0.44
CA LEU A 59 9.43 -2.24 -0.45
C LEU A 59 10.42 -1.09 -0.25
N CYS A 60 10.65 -0.66 1.00
CA CYS A 60 11.59 0.42 1.30
C CYS A 60 13.01 0.08 0.85
N ALA A 61 13.46 -1.16 1.07
CA ALA A 61 14.76 -1.64 0.63
C ALA A 61 14.86 -1.66 -0.90
N LYS A 62 13.80 -2.11 -1.59
CA LYS A 62 13.75 -2.22 -3.04
C LYS A 62 13.72 -0.86 -3.75
N THR A 63 13.07 0.15 -3.16
CA THR A 63 12.98 1.51 -3.72
C THR A 63 14.05 2.46 -3.19
N GLY A 64 14.85 2.04 -2.21
CA GLY A 64 15.95 2.82 -1.63
C GLY A 64 15.51 4.02 -0.80
N HIS A 65 14.24 4.10 -0.40
CA HIS A 65 13.74 5.17 0.46
C HIS A 65 12.59 4.69 1.34
N ARG A 66 12.37 5.41 2.43
CA ARG A 66 11.27 5.14 3.35
C ARG A 66 9.95 5.65 2.75
N HIS A 67 8.97 4.76 2.63
CA HIS A 67 7.62 5.09 2.18
C HIS A 67 6.79 5.72 3.31
N ASP A 68 5.68 6.37 2.96
CA ASP A 68 4.77 6.92 3.97
C ASP A 68 4.22 5.81 4.89
N PRO A 69 4.07 6.05 6.21
CA PRO A 69 3.58 5.03 7.13
C PRO A 69 2.18 4.49 6.83
N CYS A 70 1.35 5.23 6.08
CA CYS A 70 0.02 4.76 5.67
C CYS A 70 0.08 3.61 4.65
N VAL A 71 1.22 3.40 3.98
CA VAL A 71 1.47 2.23 3.13
C VAL A 71 1.48 0.97 4.00
N LEU A 72 2.18 1.00 5.14
CA LEU A 72 2.19 -0.10 6.09
C LEU A 72 0.79 -0.37 6.65
N ASP A 73 0.03 0.67 7.02
CA ASP A 73 -1.35 0.52 7.46
C ASP A 73 -2.23 -0.16 6.38
N SER A 74 -1.97 0.13 5.11
CA SER A 74 -2.67 -0.48 3.97
C SER A 74 -2.28 -1.95 3.77
N PHE A 75 -1.00 -2.30 3.94
CA PHE A 75 -0.54 -3.68 3.90
C PHE A 75 -1.09 -4.51 5.06
N MET A 76 -1.15 -3.95 6.27
CA MET A 76 -1.77 -4.62 7.43
C MET A 76 -3.24 -4.95 7.13
N ALA A 77 -4.01 -3.98 6.63
CA ALA A 77 -5.41 -4.19 6.26
C ALA A 77 -5.58 -5.23 5.14
N ALA A 78 -4.72 -5.19 4.12
CA ALA A 78 -4.77 -6.12 2.99
C ALA A 78 -4.43 -7.57 3.41
N VAL A 79 -3.39 -7.75 4.22
CA VAL A 79 -2.98 -9.07 4.74
C VAL A 79 -4.06 -9.66 5.64
N ASP A 80 -4.61 -8.88 6.58
CA ASP A 80 -5.65 -9.38 7.48
C ASP A 80 -6.95 -9.70 6.73
N PHE A 81 -7.34 -8.88 5.75
CA PHE A 81 -8.44 -9.21 4.85
C PHE A 81 -8.20 -10.55 4.16
N MET A 82 -7.02 -10.77 3.56
CA MET A 82 -6.71 -12.03 2.89
C MET A 82 -6.63 -13.23 3.84
N ARG A 83 -6.41 -13.01 5.15
CA ARG A 83 -6.51 -14.02 6.21
C ARG A 83 -7.94 -14.30 6.67
N GLY A 84 -8.93 -13.57 6.14
CA GLY A 84 -10.34 -13.77 6.41
C GLY A 84 -11.00 -12.73 7.32
N ALA A 85 -10.28 -11.69 7.73
CA ALA A 85 -10.88 -10.56 8.43
C ALA A 85 -11.87 -9.80 7.51
N PRO A 86 -12.88 -9.13 8.07
CA PRO A 86 -13.75 -8.25 7.27
C PRO A 86 -12.93 -7.11 6.64
N ALA A 87 -13.38 -6.63 5.48
CA ALA A 87 -12.79 -5.45 4.86
C ALA A 87 -12.87 -4.26 5.84
N ALA A 88 -11.72 -3.67 6.13
CA ALA A 88 -11.60 -2.51 7.00
C ALA A 88 -10.81 -1.41 6.29
N PRO A 89 -11.11 -0.13 6.54
CA PRO A 89 -10.28 0.95 6.02
C PRO A 89 -8.88 0.89 6.66
N TRP A 90 -7.84 1.20 5.88
CA TRP A 90 -6.45 1.13 6.34
C TRP A 90 -6.19 1.89 7.65
N TRP A 91 -6.84 3.04 7.87
CA TRP A 91 -6.61 3.85 9.07
C TRP A 91 -7.04 3.15 10.38
N HIS A 92 -7.84 2.08 10.32
CA HIS A 92 -8.15 1.23 11.47
C HIS A 92 -6.89 0.65 12.11
N TYR A 93 -5.84 0.40 11.31
CA TYR A 93 -4.57 -0.18 11.76
C TYR A 93 -3.56 0.86 12.26
N THR A 94 -3.85 2.16 12.13
CA THR A 94 -2.95 3.24 12.53
C THR A 94 -2.50 3.12 13.99
N ALA A 95 -3.43 2.82 14.90
CA ALA A 95 -3.12 2.71 16.33
C ALA A 95 -2.17 1.52 16.59
N GLN A 96 -2.46 0.36 15.99
CA GLN A 96 -1.61 -0.83 16.08
C GLN A 96 -0.22 -0.58 15.52
N ARG A 97 -0.10 0.05 14.33
CA ARG A 97 1.19 0.44 13.76
C ARG A 97 1.94 1.39 14.69
N LYS A 98 1.29 2.41 15.25
CA LYS A 98 1.96 3.35 16.17
C LYS A 98 2.54 2.64 17.40
N LEU A 99 1.83 1.65 17.94
CA LEU A 99 2.30 0.85 19.06
C LEU A 99 3.50 -0.04 18.68
N LEU A 100 3.41 -0.76 17.55
CA LEU A 100 4.41 -1.77 17.17
C LEU A 100 5.62 -1.21 16.41
N TYR A 101 5.43 -0.11 15.68
CA TYR A 101 6.41 0.46 14.75
C TYR A 101 6.72 1.93 15.01
N GLY A 102 5.77 2.67 15.59
CA GLY A 102 5.97 4.07 15.99
C GLY A 102 6.89 4.23 17.21
N GLN A 103 7.00 3.22 18.08
CA GLN A 103 7.95 3.22 19.19
C GLN A 103 9.38 2.88 18.78
N ALA A 104 9.57 2.17 17.65
CA ALA A 104 10.87 1.69 17.18
C ALA A 104 11.62 2.67 16.24
N HIS A 105 11.03 3.83 15.92
CA HIS A 105 11.53 4.78 14.92
C HIS A 105 11.82 6.18 15.49
N THR A 106 12.06 6.30 16.80
CA THR A 106 12.55 7.56 17.39
C THR A 106 14.06 7.78 17.26
N ASP A 107 14.79 6.82 16.66
CA ASP A 107 16.25 6.86 16.53
C ASP A 107 16.74 7.14 15.09
N ASP A 108 15.94 7.80 14.24
CA ASP A 108 16.36 8.21 12.90
C ASP A 108 16.54 9.74 12.81
N PRO A 109 17.78 10.26 12.75
CA PRO A 109 18.06 11.70 12.65
C PRO A 109 17.57 12.34 11.33
N GLY A 110 17.01 11.56 10.40
CA GLY A 110 16.44 12.03 9.14
C GLY A 110 14.99 12.54 9.21
N ALA A 111 14.23 12.24 10.27
CA ALA A 111 12.82 12.62 10.36
C ALA A 111 12.60 14.14 10.54
N ASP A 112 13.53 14.83 11.18
CA ASP A 112 13.45 16.29 11.40
C ASP A 112 13.93 17.11 10.18
N ALA A 113 14.69 16.51 9.27
CA ALA A 113 15.28 17.22 8.13
C ALA A 113 14.34 17.36 6.92
N ALA A 114 13.33 16.50 6.79
CA ALA A 114 12.46 16.46 5.60
C ALA A 114 11.38 17.55 5.54
N HIS A 115 11.15 18.30 6.64
CA HIS A 115 10.21 19.43 6.62
C HIS A 115 10.75 20.67 5.89
N LEU A 116 12.07 20.70 5.59
CA LEU A 116 12.73 21.89 5.07
C LEU A 116 13.63 21.59 3.88
N ARG A 117 13.10 21.04 2.77
CA ARG A 117 13.74 21.08 1.44
C ARG A 117 12.79 20.68 0.30
N SER A 118 12.14 21.69 -0.27
CA SER A 118 12.00 21.93 -1.72
C SER A 118 11.36 20.85 -2.62
N ARG A 119 10.11 21.09 -3.03
CA ARG A 119 9.62 20.63 -4.35
C ARG A 119 10.00 21.67 -5.41
N PRO A 120 10.75 21.30 -6.47
CA PRO A 120 10.60 21.95 -7.77
C PRO A 120 10.24 20.93 -8.86
N GLY A 121 9.42 21.34 -9.82
CA GLY A 121 9.32 20.66 -11.13
C GLY A 121 7.95 20.12 -11.52
N GLY A 122 6.94 21.01 -11.62
CA GLY A 122 5.76 20.72 -12.44
C GLY A 122 6.07 20.99 -13.91
N SER A 123 6.14 19.93 -14.72
CA SER A 123 6.29 20.00 -16.17
C SER A 123 5.01 20.53 -16.82
N ALA A 124 5.03 21.76 -17.32
CA ALA A 124 4.01 22.29 -18.21
C ALA A 124 4.37 21.94 -19.67
N ARG A 125 3.58 21.04 -20.28
CA ARG A 125 3.61 20.76 -21.72
C ARG A 125 2.93 21.91 -22.48
N GLY A 126 3.45 22.18 -23.67
CA GLY A 126 3.22 23.40 -24.44
C GLY A 126 1.83 23.57 -25.04
N ALA A 127 1.47 24.84 -25.25
CA ALA A 127 0.42 25.26 -26.14
C ALA A 127 1.06 25.83 -27.41
N ALA A 128 0.87 25.12 -28.53
CA ALA A 128 1.17 25.63 -29.86
C ALA A 128 0.03 26.55 -30.32
N ARG A 129 0.42 27.52 -31.14
CA ARG A 129 -0.35 28.66 -31.64
C ARG A 129 -1.41 28.24 -32.67
N SER A 130 -2.47 29.04 -32.77
CA SER A 130 -3.17 29.37 -34.02
C SER A 130 -3.69 30.79 -33.87
#